data_AF-A0A2H0Y023-F1
#
_entry.id   AF-A0A2H0Y023-F1
#
_cell.length_a   1.000
_cell.length_b   1.000
_cell.length_c   1.000
_cell.angle_alpha   90.00
_cell.angle_beta   90.00
_cell.angle_gamma   90.00
#
_symmetry.space_group_name_H-M   'P 1'
#
loop_
_entity.id
_entity.type
_entity.pdbx_description
1 polymer ?
#
loop_
_entity_poly.entity_id
_entity_poly.type
_entity_poly.pdbx_seq_one_letter_code
_entity_poly.pdbx_strand_id
1 'polypeptide(L)'
;MGDSTIPKMNKLVLFCIVLVFFSCNPIYTPDTRNVPLLNSSNETHLTFCPTPGIGFELLTAHSFSKHLALMANGGYFKRSEDAQSDCYRHWYGEIGTGLFFPYEKLFVFEIFSGYGVGMTKSYDFEIGSSINQGKYRRFFIQSDLGITL
;
A
#
# COMPACT_ATOMS: atom_id res chain seq x y z
N MET A 1 24.09 -51.13 4.78
CA MET A 1 24.13 -49.74 5.30
C MET A 1 23.87 -48.85 4.10
N GLY A 2 22.73 -48.15 4.08
CA GLY A 2 22.03 -47.73 2.86
C GLY A 2 22.72 -46.66 2.03
N ASP A 3 22.76 -46.91 0.72
CA ASP A 3 23.10 -45.91 -0.31
C ASP A 3 22.02 -44.82 -0.32
N SER A 4 22.38 -43.63 0.16
CA SER A 4 21.57 -42.42 0.02
C SER A 4 21.69 -41.89 -1.42
N THR A 5 20.83 -42.40 -2.30
CA THR A 5 20.67 -41.88 -3.67
C THR A 5 20.22 -40.42 -3.62
N ILE A 6 21.16 -39.50 -3.85
CA ILE A 6 20.88 -38.06 -4.01
C ILE A 6 20.01 -37.90 -5.27
N PRO A 7 18.77 -37.41 -5.17
CA PRO A 7 17.93 -37.22 -6.35
C PRO A 7 18.56 -36.18 -7.28
N LYS A 8 18.63 -36.49 -8.58
CA LYS A 8 19.05 -35.54 -9.62
C LYS A 8 18.04 -34.38 -9.66
N MET A 9 18.31 -33.34 -8.88
CA MET A 9 17.47 -32.16 -8.82
C MET A 9 17.56 -31.41 -10.16
N ASN A 10 16.41 -31.19 -10.79
CA ASN A 10 16.33 -30.48 -12.06
C ASN A 10 16.91 -29.06 -11.90
N LYS A 11 17.85 -28.66 -12.77
CA LYS A 11 18.50 -27.36 -12.72
C LYS A 11 17.49 -26.20 -12.74
N LEU A 12 16.32 -26.40 -13.36
CA LEU A 12 15.21 -25.46 -13.34
C LEU A 12 14.60 -25.28 -11.94
N VAL A 13 14.43 -26.38 -11.20
CA VAL A 13 13.89 -26.34 -9.82
C VAL A 13 14.87 -25.65 -8.89
N LEU A 14 16.17 -25.94 -9.04
CA LEU A 14 17.21 -25.25 -8.29
C LEU A 14 17.25 -23.74 -8.62
N PHE A 15 17.10 -23.36 -9.89
CA PHE A 15 17.01 -21.95 -10.31
C PHE A 15 15.80 -21.23 -9.71
N CYS A 16 14.62 -21.85 -9.73
CA CYS A 16 13.41 -21.29 -9.11
C CYS A 16 13.56 -21.13 -7.59
N ILE A 17 14.17 -22.10 -6.91
CA ILE A 17 14.43 -22.02 -5.46
C ILE A 17 15.38 -20.85 -5.15
N VAL A 18 16.45 -20.70 -5.93
CA VAL A 18 17.42 -19.60 -5.75
C VAL A 18 16.76 -18.23 -5.93
N LEU A 19 15.84 -18.07 -6.90
CA LEU A 19 15.13 -16.80 -7.10
C LEU A 19 14.25 -16.39 -5.91
N VAL A 20 13.66 -17.34 -5.19
CA VAL A 20 12.81 -17.06 -4.01
C VAL A 20 13.64 -16.53 -2.84
N PHE A 21 14.91 -16.92 -2.72
CA PHE A 21 15.78 -16.46 -1.64
C PHE A 21 16.35 -15.04 -1.85
N PHE A 22 16.18 -14.42 -3.02
CA PHE A 22 16.65 -13.05 -3.28
C PHE A 22 15.62 -11.95 -2.96
N SER A 23 14.40 -12.29 -2.54
CA SER A 23 13.36 -11.30 -2.22
C SER A 23 13.43 -10.84 -0.75
N CYS A 24 14.58 -10.29 -0.30
CA CYS A 24 14.78 -10.07 1.13
C CYS A 24 14.41 -8.68 1.66
N ASN A 25 13.84 -7.76 0.86
CA ASN A 25 13.33 -6.49 1.42
C ASN A 25 12.22 -5.88 0.54
N PRO A 26 10.96 -5.82 1.03
CA PRO A 26 9.90 -5.13 0.31
C PRO A 26 10.14 -3.61 0.38
N ILE A 27 10.53 -3.02 -0.76
CA ILE A 27 10.56 -1.56 -0.92
C ILE A 27 9.13 -0.98 -0.91
N TYR A 28 8.14 -1.79 -1.30
CA TYR A 28 6.74 -1.42 -1.39
C TYR A 28 5.98 -1.83 -0.12
N THR A 29 5.27 -0.88 0.48
CA THR A 29 4.34 -1.14 1.58
C THR A 29 2.92 -0.92 1.04
N PRO A 30 2.00 -1.88 1.21
CA PRO A 30 0.61 -1.64 0.93
C PRO A 30 0.07 -0.57 1.89
N ASP A 31 -0.80 0.29 1.38
CA ASP A 31 -1.50 1.35 2.09
C ASP A 31 -2.91 0.92 2.50
N THR A 32 -3.51 1.68 3.41
CA THR A 32 -4.93 1.50 3.75
C THR A 32 -5.82 1.90 2.57
N ARG A 33 -6.81 1.06 2.25
CA ARG A 33 -7.79 1.38 1.20
C ARG A 33 -8.70 2.53 1.64
N ASN A 34 -8.83 3.55 0.79
CA ASN A 34 -9.78 4.64 0.99
C ASN A 34 -11.18 4.20 0.52
N VAL A 35 -12.16 4.13 1.42
CA VAL A 35 -13.55 3.72 1.12
C VAL A 35 -14.48 4.91 1.36
N PRO A 36 -14.66 5.83 0.38
CA PRO A 36 -15.42 7.06 0.56
C PRO A 36 -16.93 6.87 0.76
N LEU A 37 -17.55 5.92 0.06
CA LEU A 37 -19.00 5.69 0.05
C LEU A 37 -19.82 6.96 -0.22
N LEU A 38 -19.40 7.75 -1.20
CA LEU A 38 -20.03 9.02 -1.58
C LEU A 38 -21.46 8.76 -2.09
N ASN A 39 -22.43 9.48 -1.53
CA ASN A 39 -23.85 9.27 -1.84
C ASN A 39 -24.48 10.48 -2.56
N SER A 40 -23.81 11.62 -2.54
CA SER A 40 -24.31 12.88 -3.09
C SER A 40 -23.23 13.68 -3.80
N SER A 41 -23.68 14.65 -4.62
CA SER A 41 -22.78 15.63 -5.24
C SER A 41 -22.35 16.64 -4.18
N ASN A 42 -21.09 17.10 -4.25
CA ASN A 42 -20.51 18.06 -3.30
C ASN A 42 -20.39 17.48 -1.87
N GLU A 43 -20.04 16.21 -1.78
CA GLU A 43 -19.79 15.49 -0.55
C GLU A 43 -18.29 15.28 -0.37
N THR A 44 -17.81 15.46 0.85
CA THR A 44 -16.39 15.29 1.19
C THR A 44 -16.26 14.22 2.26
N HIS A 45 -15.46 13.20 1.97
CA HIS A 45 -15.07 12.18 2.92
C HIS A 45 -13.63 12.42 3.36
N LEU A 46 -13.40 12.40 4.68
CA LEU A 46 -12.07 12.56 5.28
C LEU A 46 -11.92 11.51 6.38
N THR A 47 -10.90 10.68 6.24
CA THR A 47 -10.53 9.68 7.23
C THR A 47 -9.10 9.93 7.68
N PHE A 48 -8.92 9.95 8.99
CA PHE A 48 -7.60 10.03 9.62
C PHE A 48 -7.33 8.72 10.35
N CYS A 49 -6.26 8.02 9.96
CA CYS A 49 -5.86 6.71 10.47
C CYS A 49 -4.50 6.83 11.19
N PRO A 50 -4.47 7.21 12.48
CA PRO A 50 -3.24 7.25 13.26
C PRO A 50 -2.80 5.83 13.66
N THR A 51 -1.50 5.56 13.54
CA THR A 51 -0.86 4.36 14.11
C THR A 51 0.06 4.80 15.25
N PRO A 52 -0.35 4.64 16.53
CA PRO A 52 0.40 5.12 17.68
C PRO A 52 1.86 4.65 17.68
N GLY A 53 2.78 5.61 17.86
CA GLY A 53 4.22 5.32 17.91
C GLY A 53 4.88 5.00 16.56
N ILE A 54 4.12 4.95 15.46
CA ILE A 54 4.64 4.60 14.13
C ILE A 54 4.34 5.70 13.10
N GLY A 55 3.10 6.18 12.97
CA GLY A 55 2.77 7.06 11.86
C GLY A 55 1.29 7.43 11.74
N PHE A 56 0.90 7.92 10.58
CA PHE A 56 -0.48 8.24 10.26
C PHE A 56 -0.73 8.12 8.74
N GLU A 57 -1.99 7.90 8.39
CA GLU A 57 -2.53 8.04 7.04
C GLU A 57 -3.70 9.01 7.06
N LEU A 58 -3.83 9.76 5.97
CA LEU A 58 -4.95 10.64 5.67
C LEU A 58 -5.54 10.21 4.33
N LEU A 59 -6.81 9.86 4.34
CA LEU A 59 -7.55 9.40 3.17
C LEU A 59 -8.66 10.40 2.91
N THR A 60 -8.70 10.99 1.71
CA THR A 60 -9.70 12.02 1.38
C THR A 60 -10.33 11.75 0.03
N ALA A 61 -11.62 12.08 -0.09
CA ALA A 61 -12.33 12.06 -1.34
C ALA A 61 -13.38 13.18 -1.38
N HIS A 62 -13.63 13.71 -2.57
CA HIS A 62 -14.61 14.77 -2.79
C HIS A 62 -15.37 14.52 -4.09
N SER A 63 -16.71 14.49 -4.02
CA SER A 63 -17.56 14.45 -5.21
C SER A 63 -17.82 15.87 -5.72
N PHE A 64 -17.54 16.12 -6.99
CA PHE A 64 -17.82 17.41 -7.64
C PHE A 64 -19.01 17.32 -8.61
N SER A 65 -19.54 16.12 -8.83
CA SER A 65 -20.76 15.85 -9.60
C SER A 65 -21.55 14.71 -8.98
N LYS A 66 -22.68 14.34 -9.58
CA LYS A 66 -23.56 13.24 -9.12
C LYS A 66 -22.93 11.85 -9.22
N HIS A 67 -21.87 11.69 -10.01
CA HIS A 67 -21.21 10.41 -10.22
C HIS A 67 -19.68 10.53 -10.30
N LEU A 68 -19.11 11.73 -10.17
CA LEU A 68 -17.67 11.94 -10.31
C LEU A 68 -17.06 12.44 -9.01
N ALA A 69 -15.93 11.85 -8.67
CA ALA A 69 -15.18 12.17 -7.48
C ALA A 69 -13.68 12.23 -7.73
N LEU A 70 -12.98 13.01 -6.91
CA LEU A 70 -11.54 12.99 -6.77
C LEU A 70 -11.17 12.36 -5.43
N MET A 71 -10.02 11.72 -5.38
CA MET A 71 -9.43 11.23 -4.14
C MET A 71 -7.99 11.71 -4.01
N ALA A 72 -7.58 11.96 -2.78
CA ALA A 72 -6.21 12.23 -2.41
C ALA A 72 -5.89 11.52 -1.10
N ASN A 73 -4.86 10.67 -1.12
CA ASN A 73 -4.41 9.93 0.05
C ASN A 73 -2.95 10.27 0.34
N GLY A 74 -2.53 10.12 1.59
CA GLY A 74 -1.12 10.19 1.93
C GLY A 74 -0.85 9.64 3.31
N GLY A 75 0.36 9.17 3.51
CA GLY A 75 0.77 8.58 4.77
C GLY A 75 2.24 8.84 5.07
N TYR A 76 2.55 8.86 6.36
CA TYR A 76 3.90 8.95 6.87
C TYR A 76 4.08 7.98 8.03
N PHE A 77 5.07 7.12 7.93
CA PHE A 77 5.41 6.12 8.93
C PHE A 77 6.90 6.15 9.23
N LYS A 78 7.22 6.10 10.51
CA LYS A 78 8.57 6.00 11.05
C LYS A 78 8.56 5.02 12.21
N ARG A 79 9.22 3.88 12.04
CA ARG A 79 9.57 2.98 13.13
C ARG A 79 11.02 3.22 13.51
N SER A 80 11.25 3.60 14.76
CA SER A 80 12.57 3.53 15.38
C SER A 80 12.44 2.44 16.42
N GLU A 81 13.00 1.27 16.14
CA GLU A 81 13.50 0.46 17.24
C GLU A 81 14.78 1.17 17.74
N ASP A 82 15.22 0.90 18.97
CA ASP A 82 16.19 1.69 19.73
C ASP A 82 17.50 2.06 18.97
N ALA A 83 18.33 2.94 19.55
CA ALA A 83 19.52 3.56 18.94
C ALA A 83 20.60 2.63 18.31
N GLN A 84 20.37 1.31 18.28
CA GLN A 84 21.21 0.27 17.68
C GLN A 84 20.48 -0.65 16.68
N SER A 85 19.20 -0.43 16.38
CA SER A 85 18.41 -1.30 15.49
C SER A 85 17.74 -0.53 14.35
N ASP A 86 17.30 -1.31 13.35
CA ASP A 86 16.91 -0.85 12.03
C ASP A 86 15.87 0.27 12.06
N CYS A 87 16.17 1.37 11.37
CA CYS A 87 15.25 2.50 11.24
C CYS A 87 14.46 2.37 9.94
N TYR A 88 13.14 2.30 10.04
CA TYR A 88 12.25 2.24 8.88
C TYR A 88 11.50 3.56 8.74
N ARG A 89 11.60 4.20 7.57
CA ARG A 89 10.83 5.39 7.21
C ARG A 89 10.13 5.18 5.89
N HIS A 90 8.85 5.48 5.86
CA HIS A 90 8.02 5.33 4.69
C HIS A 90 7.08 6.53 4.55
N TRP A 91 6.98 7.06 3.35
CA TRP A 91 5.93 8.01 3.02
C TRP A 91 5.40 7.74 1.63
N TYR A 92 4.13 8.06 1.44
CA TYR A 92 3.50 7.97 0.15
C TYR A 92 2.43 9.04 -0.01
N GLY A 93 2.07 9.31 -1.26
CA GLY A 93 0.98 10.19 -1.62
C GLY A 93 0.34 9.69 -2.91
N GLU A 94 -0.98 9.81 -2.97
CA GLU A 94 -1.79 9.38 -4.09
C GLU A 94 -2.82 10.41 -4.48
N ILE A 95 -3.12 10.43 -5.77
CA ILE A 95 -4.26 11.13 -6.30
C ILE A 95 -4.99 10.22 -7.28
N GLY A 96 -6.30 10.36 -7.33
CA GLY A 96 -7.12 9.58 -8.23
C GLY A 96 -8.43 10.27 -8.56
N THR A 97 -9.08 9.73 -9.59
CA THR A 97 -10.42 10.12 -10.00
C THR A 97 -11.29 8.88 -10.00
N GLY A 98 -12.56 9.02 -9.67
CA GLY A 98 -13.46 7.88 -9.61
C GLY A 98 -14.88 8.19 -10.05
N LEU A 99 -15.58 7.10 -10.32
CA LEU A 99 -17.01 7.07 -10.54
C LEU A 99 -17.70 6.45 -9.32
N PHE A 100 -18.80 7.04 -8.87
CA PHE A 100 -19.64 6.47 -7.82
C PHE A 100 -21.09 6.35 -8.30
N PHE A 101 -21.75 5.28 -7.90
CA PHE A 101 -23.09 4.91 -8.32
C PHE A 101 -23.94 4.60 -7.09
N PRO A 102 -24.59 5.62 -6.50
CA PRO A 102 -25.48 5.42 -5.37
C PRO A 102 -26.81 4.84 -5.84
N TYR A 103 -27.29 3.79 -5.17
CA TYR A 103 -28.58 3.15 -5.39
C TYR A 103 -29.47 3.35 -4.18
N GLU A 104 -30.58 4.09 -4.37
CA GLU A 104 -31.61 4.37 -3.35
C GLU A 104 -31.08 4.83 -1.98
N LYS A 105 -29.88 5.43 -1.95
CA LYS A 105 -29.14 5.81 -0.74
C LYS A 105 -28.84 4.67 0.23
N LEU A 106 -29.11 3.42 -0.14
CA LEU A 106 -28.83 2.25 0.67
C LEU A 106 -27.48 1.65 0.33
N PHE A 107 -27.07 1.77 -0.94
CA PHE A 107 -25.91 1.08 -1.47
C PHE A 107 -25.12 2.01 -2.39
N VAL A 108 -23.80 1.92 -2.35
CA VAL A 108 -22.92 2.68 -3.25
C VAL A 108 -21.88 1.73 -3.82
N PHE A 109 -21.78 1.71 -5.15
CA PHE A 109 -20.65 1.13 -5.86
C PHE A 109 -19.71 2.24 -6.33
N GLU A 110 -18.43 2.08 -6.07
CA GLU A 110 -17.41 3.07 -6.43
C GLU A 110 -16.26 2.40 -7.17
N ILE A 111 -15.70 3.12 -8.14
CA ILE A 111 -14.46 2.72 -8.81
C ILE A 111 -13.58 3.95 -9.00
N PHE A 112 -12.41 3.90 -8.38
CA PHE A 112 -11.37 4.90 -8.49
C PHE A 112 -10.19 4.33 -9.26
N SER A 113 -9.51 5.20 -10.00
CA SER A 113 -8.21 4.91 -10.55
C SER A 113 -7.30 6.11 -10.38
N GLY A 114 -6.01 5.86 -10.32
CA GLY A 114 -5.08 6.94 -10.03
C GLY A 114 -3.63 6.53 -10.06
N TYR A 115 -2.84 7.44 -9.52
CA TYR A 115 -1.39 7.36 -9.50
C TYR A 115 -0.86 7.73 -8.12
N GLY A 116 0.08 6.93 -7.64
CA GLY A 116 0.74 7.09 -6.36
C GLY A 116 2.25 7.14 -6.49
N VAL A 117 2.88 7.88 -5.59
CA VAL A 117 4.33 7.91 -5.40
C VAL A 117 4.66 7.64 -3.94
N GLY A 118 5.79 6.99 -3.71
CA GLY A 118 6.26 6.81 -2.35
C GLY A 118 7.74 6.52 -2.27
N MET A 119 8.25 6.54 -1.04
CA MET A 119 9.64 6.28 -0.75
C MET A 119 9.77 5.56 0.57
N THR A 120 10.60 4.54 0.56
CA THR A 120 10.96 3.73 1.72
C THR A 120 12.46 3.87 1.96
N LYS A 121 12.83 4.09 3.21
CA LYS A 121 14.22 4.10 3.69
C LYS A 121 14.32 3.10 4.83
N SER A 122 15.22 2.14 4.68
CA SER A 122 15.61 1.22 5.74
C SER A 122 17.09 1.43 6.06
N TYR A 123 17.42 1.41 7.34
CA TYR A 123 18.80 1.37 7.83
C TYR A 123 19.01 -0.02 8.38
N ASP A 124 19.96 -0.76 7.82
CA ASP A 124 20.33 -2.10 8.31
C ASP A 124 21.70 -1.99 9.00
N PHE A 125 21.75 -2.38 10.28
CA PHE A 125 22.95 -2.32 11.11
C PHE A 125 23.66 -3.68 11.28
N GLU A 126 23.12 -4.79 10.74
CA GLU A 126 23.58 -6.14 11.10
C GLU A 126 24.93 -6.55 10.50
N ILE A 127 25.31 -6.09 9.28
CA ILE A 127 26.52 -6.61 8.58
C ILE A 127 27.41 -5.47 7.99
N GLY A 128 27.14 -4.23 8.39
CA GLY A 128 27.82 -3.04 7.87
C GLY A 128 26.77 -2.02 7.50
N SER A 129 26.82 -0.85 8.15
CA SER A 129 25.81 0.20 8.05
C SER A 129 25.42 0.46 6.58
N SER A 130 24.27 -0.09 6.17
CA SER A 130 23.79 0.01 4.80
C SER A 130 22.47 0.78 4.80
N ILE A 131 22.40 1.81 3.95
CA ILE A 131 21.20 2.63 3.78
C ILE A 131 20.51 2.13 2.52
N ASN A 132 19.38 1.46 2.69
CA ASN A 132 18.55 1.00 1.60
C ASN A 132 17.46 2.05 1.35
N GLN A 133 17.52 2.71 0.20
CA GLN A 133 16.51 3.69 -0.22
C GLN A 133 15.84 3.21 -1.51
N GLY A 134 14.52 3.06 -1.47
CA GLY A 134 13.71 2.75 -2.62
C GLY A 134 12.65 3.82 -2.86
N LYS A 135 12.56 4.32 -4.10
CA LYS A 135 11.42 5.13 -4.57
C LYS A 135 10.55 4.26 -5.44
N TYR A 136 9.25 4.37 -5.30
CA TYR A 136 8.30 3.65 -6.14
C TYR A 136 7.22 4.58 -6.67
N ARG A 137 6.61 4.13 -7.76
CA ARG A 137 5.49 4.76 -8.44
C ARG A 137 4.49 3.65 -8.71
N ARG A 138 3.20 3.91 -8.53
CA ARG A 138 2.14 2.93 -8.81
C ARG A 138 1.00 3.56 -9.57
N PHE A 139 0.40 2.77 -10.44
CA PHE A 139 -0.94 3.01 -10.94
C PHE A 139 -1.87 2.07 -10.19
N PHE A 140 -3.06 2.56 -9.82
CA PHE A 140 -4.02 1.74 -9.10
C PHE A 140 -5.41 1.85 -9.72
N ILE A 141 -6.17 0.77 -9.52
CA ILE A 141 -7.61 0.73 -9.71
C ILE A 141 -8.16 0.17 -8.40
N GLN A 142 -9.08 0.89 -7.80
CA GLN A 142 -9.71 0.54 -6.54
C GLN A 142 -11.23 0.56 -6.73
N SER A 143 -11.84 -0.61 -6.68
CA SER A 143 -13.29 -0.74 -6.59
C SER A 143 -13.70 -0.89 -5.13
N ASP A 144 -14.84 -0.31 -4.76
CA ASP A 144 -15.44 -0.51 -3.46
C ASP A 144 -16.97 -0.66 -3.55
N LEU A 145 -17.51 -1.31 -2.52
CA LEU A 145 -18.93 -1.58 -2.39
C LEU A 145 -19.34 -1.49 -0.93
N GLY A 146 -20.25 -0.56 -0.63
CA GLY A 146 -20.71 -0.37 0.74
C GLY A 146 -22.19 -0.05 0.86
N ILE A 147 -22.66 -0.18 2.10
CA ILE A 147 -24.03 0.15 2.50
C ILE A 147 -23.95 1.49 3.24
N THR A 148 -24.74 2.45 2.79
CA THR A 148 -24.94 3.73 3.46
C THR A 148 -26.23 3.65 4.27
N LEU A 149 -26.13 3.74 5.60
CA LEU A 149 -27.25 3.71 6.55
C LEU A 149 -27.75 5.12 6.88
#